data_AF-A0A9P8M2B8-F1
#
_entry.id   AF-A0A9P8M2B8-F1
#
_cell.length_a   1.000
_cell.length_b   1.000
_cell.length_c   1.000
_cell.angle_alpha   90.00
_cell.angle_beta   90.00
_cell.angle_gamma   90.00
#
_symmetry.space_group_name_H-M   'P 1'
#
loop_
_entity.id
_entity.type
_entity.pdbx_description
1 polymer ?
#
loop_
_entity_poly.entity_id
_entity_poly.type
_entity_poly.pdbx_seq_one_letter_code
_entity_poly.pdbx_strand_id
1 'polypeptide(L)'
;MLALSLLLCAAGVKAMLGIKIEAIQISDNEYFCADACAFDDAFFQDDGTVCAAKELVVVLDDEGKVDPYGIDYVCAEAADPDWSTRPPKNGAEPDTCDLGESDASSPVGASCRENRINPNKSQNGTEVKVGPLEQLSEVKKMLGLPASQ
;
A
#
# COMPACT_ATOMS: atom_id res chain seq x y z
N MET A 1 2.64 27.76 -32.87
CA MET A 1 3.22 27.45 -31.55
C MET A 1 2.08 27.09 -30.60
N LEU A 2 2.34 26.15 -29.66
CA LEU A 2 1.42 25.39 -28.80
C LEU A 2 0.81 24.18 -29.54
N ALA A 3 1.43 23.00 -29.68
CA ALA A 3 2.18 22.16 -28.72
C ALA A 3 1.35 21.80 -27.47
N LEU A 4 1.31 20.50 -27.18
CA LEU A 4 0.67 19.76 -26.07
C LEU A 4 -0.80 19.31 -26.27
N SER A 5 -0.98 18.23 -27.04
CA SER A 5 -2.15 17.32 -26.90
C SER A 5 -1.72 15.92 -26.43
N LEU A 6 -0.60 15.81 -25.72
CA LEU A 6 -0.02 14.55 -25.22
C LEU A 6 -0.20 14.41 -23.70
N LEU A 7 -1.43 14.49 -23.20
CA LEU A 7 -1.79 14.12 -21.82
C LEU A 7 -3.24 13.63 -21.92
N LEU A 8 -3.66 12.42 -21.56
CA LEU A 8 -3.09 11.41 -20.69
C LEU A 8 -3.41 10.03 -21.28
N CYS A 9 -2.41 9.18 -21.51
CA CYS A 9 -2.64 7.73 -21.43
C CYS A 9 -2.81 7.35 -19.97
N ALA A 10 -3.89 7.81 -19.34
CA ALA A 10 -4.35 7.25 -18.07
C ALA A 10 -5.09 5.96 -18.41
N ALA A 11 -4.34 4.93 -18.80
CA ALA A 11 -4.64 3.61 -18.26
C ALA A 11 -4.13 3.62 -16.80
N GLY A 12 -4.75 4.49 -15.98
CA GLY A 12 -4.52 4.57 -14.55
C GLY A 12 -5.09 3.28 -14.00
N VAL A 13 -4.23 2.51 -13.39
CA VAL A 13 -4.63 1.18 -12.98
C VAL A 13 -5.45 1.34 -11.72
N LYS A 14 -6.74 1.04 -11.90
CA LYS A 14 -7.70 0.59 -10.89
C LYS A 14 -6.96 0.18 -9.60
N ALA A 15 -7.03 1.03 -8.58
CA ALA A 15 -6.71 0.61 -7.22
C ALA A 15 -7.47 -0.70 -6.97
N MET A 16 -6.87 -1.64 -6.24
CA MET A 16 -7.51 -2.95 -5.98
C MET A 16 -8.70 -2.79 -5.03
N LEU A 17 -9.78 -2.17 -5.52
CA LEU A 17 -11.03 -1.96 -4.83
C LEU A 17 -11.67 -3.34 -4.60
N GLY A 18 -11.52 -3.85 -3.39
CA GLY A 18 -12.17 -5.08 -2.91
C GLY A 18 -11.24 -6.27 -2.65
N ILE A 19 -9.95 -6.21 -3.00
CA ILE A 19 -8.95 -7.20 -2.58
C ILE A 19 -8.17 -6.58 -1.43
N LYS A 20 -8.35 -7.11 -0.22
CA LYS A 20 -7.57 -6.66 0.94
C LYS A 20 -6.25 -7.41 0.98
N ILE A 21 -5.19 -6.72 0.61
CA ILE A 21 -3.83 -7.25 0.70
C ILE A 21 -3.34 -7.04 2.13
N GLU A 22 -3.08 -8.14 2.84
CA GLU A 22 -2.53 -8.08 4.20
C GLU A 22 -1.01 -8.21 4.21
N ALA A 23 -0.49 -8.99 3.26
CA ALA A 23 0.93 -9.26 3.11
C ALA A 23 1.28 -9.51 1.65
N ILE A 24 2.50 -9.14 1.29
CA ILE A 24 3.08 -9.36 -0.02
C ILE A 24 4.25 -10.31 0.10
N GLN A 25 4.23 -11.35 -0.71
CA GLN A 25 5.39 -12.22 -0.89
C GLN A 25 6.28 -11.65 -2.00
N ILE A 26 7.54 -11.35 -1.66
CA ILE A 26 8.57 -10.92 -2.62
C ILE A 26 9.25 -12.14 -3.22
N SER A 27 9.63 -13.11 -2.37
CA SER A 27 10.27 -14.36 -2.75
C SER A 27 9.83 -15.50 -1.85
N ASP A 28 10.38 -16.70 -2.05
CA ASP A 28 10.09 -17.87 -1.20
C ASP A 28 10.37 -17.62 0.29
N ASN A 29 11.31 -16.72 0.61
CA ASN A 29 11.80 -16.45 1.96
C ASN A 29 11.60 -15.00 2.43
N GLU A 30 11.01 -14.13 1.61
CA GLU A 30 10.94 -12.70 1.89
C GLU A 30 9.54 -12.16 1.65
N TYR A 31 9.06 -11.37 2.59
CA TYR A 31 7.74 -10.75 2.56
C TYR A 31 7.74 -9.38 3.23
N PHE A 32 6.65 -8.64 3.08
CA PHE A 32 6.33 -7.51 3.94
C PHE A 32 4.83 -7.46 4.24
N CYS A 33 4.48 -6.75 5.31
CA CYS A 33 3.09 -6.46 5.65
C CYS A 33 2.65 -5.16 4.97
N ALA A 34 1.42 -5.14 4.44
CA ALA A 34 0.84 -3.90 3.94
C ALA A 34 0.49 -3.00 5.13
N ASP A 35 1.34 -2.03 5.47
CA ASP A 35 1.17 -1.20 6.68
C ASP A 35 1.55 0.26 6.38
N ALA A 36 0.77 0.89 5.50
CA ALA A 36 0.97 2.26 5.03
C ALA A 36 2.39 2.56 4.52
N CYS A 37 2.94 1.65 3.71
CA CYS A 37 4.34 1.69 3.27
C CYS A 37 4.48 1.56 1.75
N ALA A 38 5.61 2.02 1.21
CA ALA A 38 5.97 1.86 -0.19
C ALA A 38 7.04 0.79 -0.43
N PHE A 39 6.89 0.07 -1.54
CA PHE A 39 7.89 -0.87 -2.03
C PHE A 39 7.82 -0.94 -3.55
N ASP A 40 8.96 -0.79 -4.22
CA ASP A 40 9.13 -1.01 -5.67
C ASP A 40 8.05 -0.31 -6.54
N ASP A 41 7.94 1.01 -6.36
CA ASP A 41 6.98 1.92 -7.02
C ASP A 41 5.49 1.65 -6.73
N ALA A 42 5.16 0.84 -5.74
CA ALA A 42 3.81 0.64 -5.23
C ALA A 42 3.67 1.13 -3.78
N PHE A 43 2.45 1.53 -3.41
CA PHE A 43 2.08 1.89 -2.05
C PHE A 43 0.99 0.96 -1.52
N PHE A 44 1.18 0.49 -0.29
CA PHE A 44 0.37 -0.52 0.37
C PHE A 44 -0.25 0.06 1.64
N GLN A 45 -1.54 0.36 1.59
CA GLN A 45 -2.29 0.86 2.75
C GLN A 45 -2.57 -0.26 3.75
N ASP A 46 -2.71 0.13 5.02
CA ASP A 46 -3.08 -0.74 6.13
C ASP A 46 -4.48 -1.36 5.96
N ASP A 47 -5.39 -0.70 5.26
CA ASP A 47 -6.72 -1.24 4.91
C ASP A 47 -6.68 -2.33 3.82
N GLY A 48 -5.50 -2.54 3.23
CA GLY A 48 -5.21 -3.50 2.16
C GLY A 48 -5.37 -2.94 0.75
N THR A 49 -5.66 -1.65 0.60
CA THR A 49 -5.69 -0.96 -0.68
C THR A 49 -4.28 -0.76 -1.23
N VAL A 50 -4.10 -0.96 -2.53
CA VAL A 50 -2.81 -0.79 -3.21
C VAL A 50 -2.97 0.05 -4.48
N CYS A 51 -2.00 0.92 -4.74
CA CYS A 51 -1.87 1.71 -5.96
C CYS A 51 -0.39 1.89 -6.34
N ALA A 52 -0.12 2.43 -7.53
CA ALA A 52 1.23 2.87 -7.85
C ALA A 52 1.60 4.09 -6.98
N ALA A 53 2.86 4.20 -6.55
CA ALA A 53 3.34 5.30 -5.70
C ALA A 53 3.11 6.68 -6.36
N LYS A 54 3.12 6.75 -7.69
CA LYS A 54 2.79 7.98 -8.46
C LYS A 54 1.32 8.43 -8.33
N GLU A 55 0.43 7.54 -7.88
CA GLU A 55 -1.01 7.77 -7.69
C GLU A 55 -1.34 8.13 -6.24
N LEU A 56 -0.32 8.28 -5.39
CA LEU A 56 -0.48 8.76 -4.03
C LEU A 56 -0.93 10.21 -4.01
N VAL A 57 -1.82 10.49 -3.05
CA VAL A 57 -2.14 11.83 -2.60
C VAL A 57 -1.92 11.92 -1.10
N VAL A 58 -1.70 13.14 -0.61
CA VAL A 58 -1.66 13.42 0.82
C VAL A 58 -2.99 14.03 1.24
N VAL A 59 -3.50 13.60 2.38
CA VAL A 59 -4.69 14.18 3.01
C VAL A 59 -4.30 15.50 3.67
N LEU A 60 -5.20 16.48 3.58
CA LEU A 60 -5.05 17.80 4.17
C LEU A 60 -6.14 18.03 5.21
N ASP A 61 -5.79 18.82 6.24
CA ASP A 61 -6.74 19.34 7.19
C ASP A 61 -7.66 20.41 6.56
N ASP A 62 -8.62 20.90 7.36
CA ASP A 62 -9.56 21.95 6.96
C ASP A 62 -8.88 23.30 6.61
N GLU A 63 -7.62 23.50 7.02
CA GLU A 63 -6.81 24.66 6.67
C GLU A 63 -5.96 24.44 5.39
N GLY A 64 -6.06 23.26 4.77
CA GLY A 64 -5.28 22.86 3.59
C GLY A 64 -3.82 22.51 3.90
N LYS A 65 -3.50 22.16 5.15
CA LYS A 65 -2.16 21.78 5.60
C LYS A 65 -2.08 20.27 5.82
N VAL A 66 -0.87 19.74 5.76
CA VAL A 66 -0.61 18.35 6.19
C VAL A 66 -0.53 18.32 7.71
N ASP A 67 -0.90 17.18 8.30
CA ASP A 67 -0.74 16.98 9.74
C ASP A 67 0.75 17.17 10.12
N PRO A 68 1.06 18.00 11.13
CA PRO A 68 2.43 18.24 11.56
C PRO A 68 3.10 17.02 12.23
N TYR A 69 2.34 16.01 12.63
CA TYR A 69 2.80 14.79 13.30
C TYR A 69 2.96 13.60 12.35
N GLY A 70 2.52 13.71 11.09
CA GLY A 70 2.63 12.66 10.09
C GLY A 70 2.00 13.05 8.76
N ILE A 71 2.44 12.47 7.65
CA ILE A 71 1.78 12.66 6.35
C ILE A 71 0.90 11.45 6.10
N ASP A 72 -0.42 11.69 6.03
CA ASP A 72 -1.38 10.66 5.67
C ASP A 72 -1.40 10.50 4.15
N TYR A 73 -0.78 9.44 3.66
CA TYR A 73 -0.79 9.06 2.25
C TYR A 73 -1.95 8.11 1.96
N VAL A 74 -2.68 8.39 0.88
CA VAL A 74 -3.76 7.53 0.41
C VAL A 74 -3.69 7.37 -1.10
N CYS A 75 -4.16 6.24 -1.61
CA CYS A 75 -4.36 6.07 -3.04
C CYS A 75 -5.46 7.00 -3.53
N ALA A 76 -5.21 7.79 -4.59
CA ALA A 76 -6.15 8.81 -5.06
C ALA A 76 -7.57 8.28 -5.33
N GLU A 77 -7.70 7.06 -5.86
CA GLU A 77 -9.01 6.44 -6.15
C GLU A 77 -9.76 5.95 -4.90
N ALA A 78 -9.05 5.77 -3.78
CA ALA A 78 -9.62 5.32 -2.51
C ALA A 78 -9.82 6.46 -1.51
N ALA A 79 -9.39 7.69 -1.85
CA ALA A 79 -9.60 8.86 -1.01
C ALA A 79 -11.11 9.13 -0.85
N ASP A 80 -11.53 9.44 0.38
CA ASP A 80 -12.90 9.89 0.63
C ASP A 80 -13.17 11.17 -0.18
N PRO A 81 -14.30 11.27 -0.90
CA PRO A 81 -14.63 12.46 -1.69
C PRO A 81 -14.76 13.74 -0.86
N ASP A 82 -14.99 13.64 0.45
CA ASP A 82 -15.07 14.78 1.36
C ASP A 82 -13.68 15.24 1.85
N TRP A 83 -12.61 14.47 1.60
CA TRP A 83 -11.26 14.85 1.98
C TRP A 83 -10.65 15.86 1.02
N SER A 84 -10.00 16.87 1.58
CA SER A 84 -9.09 17.72 0.84
C SER A 84 -7.78 16.97 0.61
N THR A 85 -7.37 16.82 -0.65
CA THR A 85 -6.14 16.10 -0.99
C THR A 85 -5.30 16.87 -1.99
N ARG A 86 -4.00 16.55 -2.05
CA ARG A 86 -3.10 17.05 -3.10
C ARG A 86 -2.03 16.01 -3.42
N PRO A 87 -1.34 16.13 -4.58
CA PRO A 87 -0.13 15.35 -4.82
C PRO A 87 0.94 15.63 -3.75
N PRO A 88 1.78 14.64 -3.38
CA PRO A 88 2.94 14.84 -2.54
C PRO A 88 3.83 15.97 -3.08
N LYS A 89 4.42 16.79 -2.18
CA LYS A 89 5.37 17.83 -2.59
C LYS A 89 6.73 17.16 -2.76
N ASN A 90 7.53 17.62 -3.75
CA ASN A 90 8.86 17.11 -4.09
C ASN A 90 9.63 16.55 -2.87
N GLY A 91 9.67 15.21 -2.75
CA GLY A 91 10.44 14.49 -1.72
C GLY A 91 9.68 14.09 -0.44
N ALA A 92 8.38 14.39 -0.32
CA ALA A 92 7.53 13.73 0.67
C ALA A 92 7.24 12.31 0.18
N GLU A 93 8.04 11.36 0.67
CA GLU A 93 7.90 9.94 0.37
C GLU A 93 7.25 9.24 1.57
N PRO A 94 6.38 8.24 1.33
CA PRO A 94 5.92 7.34 2.38
C PRO A 94 7.08 6.50 2.93
N ASP A 95 6.89 5.95 4.12
CA ASP A 95 7.86 5.02 4.70
C ASP A 95 8.04 3.78 3.80
N THR A 96 9.25 3.25 3.75
CA THR A 96 9.55 2.03 3.00
C THR A 96 9.06 0.80 3.78
N CYS A 97 8.50 -0.18 3.09
CA CYS A 97 8.02 -1.40 3.75
C CYS A 97 9.15 -2.17 4.43
N ASP A 98 8.90 -2.58 5.68
CA ASP A 98 9.81 -3.42 6.44
C ASP A 98 9.75 -4.88 5.95
N LEU A 99 10.91 -5.42 5.61
CA LEU A 99 11.05 -6.78 5.09
C LEU A 99 11.18 -7.78 6.23
N GLY A 100 10.38 -8.85 6.16
CA GLY A 100 10.46 -10.00 7.05
C GLY A 100 10.98 -11.24 6.32
N GLU A 101 11.69 -12.09 7.05
CA GLU A 101 12.03 -13.44 6.59
C GLU A 101 10.85 -14.37 6.86
N SER A 102 10.37 -15.08 5.83
CA SER A 102 9.35 -16.12 6.03
C SER A 102 10.01 -17.44 6.40
N ASP A 103 9.67 -17.96 7.58
CA ASP A 103 9.93 -19.36 7.91
C ASP A 103 8.71 -20.22 7.56
N ALA A 104 8.93 -21.48 7.18
CA ALA A 104 7.83 -22.41 6.82
C ALA A 104 6.90 -22.76 8.00
N SER A 105 7.25 -22.35 9.22
CA SER A 105 6.56 -22.67 10.47
C SER A 105 5.57 -21.56 10.88
N SER A 106 5.72 -20.36 10.33
CA SER A 106 4.92 -19.16 10.63
C SER A 106 4.31 -18.61 9.34
N PRO A 107 3.02 -18.87 9.06
CA PRO A 107 2.39 -18.37 7.85
C PRO A 107 2.37 -16.83 7.86
N VAL A 108 2.97 -16.23 6.83
CA VAL A 108 3.19 -14.77 6.71
C VAL A 108 1.95 -13.92 7.02
N GLY A 109 0.78 -14.28 6.50
CA GLY A 109 -0.44 -13.49 6.75
C GLY A 109 -0.93 -13.54 8.21
N ALA A 110 -0.54 -14.55 9.00
CA ALA A 110 -0.79 -14.56 10.44
C ALA A 110 0.12 -13.54 11.16
N SER A 111 1.41 -13.48 10.81
CA SER A 111 2.37 -12.54 11.39
C SER A 111 2.00 -11.08 11.11
N CYS A 112 1.55 -10.77 9.89
CA CYS A 112 1.11 -9.41 9.55
C CYS A 112 -0.18 -8.99 10.28
N ARG A 113 -1.10 -9.94 10.53
CA ARG A 113 -2.27 -9.68 11.38
C ARG A 113 -1.92 -9.48 12.84
N GLU A 114 -1.00 -10.27 13.38
CA GLU A 114 -0.53 -10.13 14.76
C GLU A 114 0.16 -8.78 14.98
N ASN A 115 0.95 -8.29 14.01
CA ASN A 115 1.56 -6.96 14.07
C ASN A 115 0.50 -5.83 14.06
N ARG A 116 -0.57 -5.95 13.26
CA ARG A 116 -1.68 -4.96 13.28
C ARG A 116 -2.53 -5.05 14.54
N ILE A 117 -2.71 -6.25 15.11
CA ILE A 117 -3.47 -6.47 16.33
C ILE A 117 -2.48 -6.40 17.51
N ASN A 118 -2.03 -5.19 17.85
CA ASN A 118 -1.42 -4.75 19.12
C ASN A 118 -1.00 -5.90 20.09
N PRO A 119 0.29 -6.04 20.48
CA PRO A 119 0.80 -7.19 21.27
C PRO A 119 0.13 -7.41 22.64
N ASN A 120 -0.73 -6.50 23.09
CA ASN A 120 -1.53 -6.63 24.31
C ASN A 120 -2.90 -7.30 24.13
N LYS A 121 -3.30 -7.71 22.91
CA LYS A 121 -4.53 -8.47 22.68
C LYS A 121 -4.23 -9.87 22.16
N SER A 122 -3.81 -10.74 23.08
CA SER A 122 -3.84 -12.19 22.88
C SER A 122 -5.27 -12.63 22.53
N GLN A 123 -5.49 -13.04 21.29
CA GLN A 123 -6.70 -13.77 20.94
C GLN A 123 -6.45 -15.25 21.22
N ASN A 124 -7.15 -15.75 22.24
CA ASN A 124 -7.30 -17.17 22.52
C ASN A 124 -7.70 -17.92 21.25
N GLY A 125 -6.81 -18.77 20.74
CA GLY A 125 -7.12 -20.04 20.07
C GLY A 125 -8.15 -20.01 18.93
N THR A 126 -8.26 -18.92 18.18
CA THR A 126 -9.13 -18.89 17.00
C THR A 126 -8.28 -19.26 15.78
N GLU A 127 -8.66 -20.30 15.04
CA GLU A 127 -8.02 -20.68 13.78
C GLU A 127 -7.89 -19.43 12.89
N VAL A 128 -6.64 -18.97 12.73
CA VAL A 128 -6.32 -17.79 11.93
C VAL A 128 -6.52 -18.18 10.48
N LYS A 129 -7.64 -17.76 9.88
CA LYS A 129 -7.80 -17.76 8.43
C LYS A 129 -6.82 -16.74 7.85
N VAL A 130 -5.64 -17.21 7.50
CA VAL A 130 -4.62 -16.45 6.76
C VAL A 130 -5.26 -16.00 5.45
N GLY A 131 -5.25 -14.68 5.18
CA GLY A 131 -5.65 -14.16 3.87
C GLY A 131 -4.74 -14.73 2.76
N PRO A 132 -5.16 -14.69 1.49
CA PRO A 132 -4.26 -15.05 0.40
C PRO A 132 -3.02 -14.16 0.44
N LEU A 133 -1.84 -14.79 0.37
CA LEU A 133 -0.58 -14.10 0.13
C LEU A 133 -0.54 -13.70 -1.33
N GLU A 134 -0.48 -12.41 -1.59
CA GLU A 134 -0.35 -11.91 -2.96
C GLU A 134 1.13 -11.82 -3.34
N GLN A 135 1.47 -12.32 -4.53
CA GLN A 135 2.83 -12.18 -5.05
C GLN A 135 3.05 -10.77 -5.57
N LEU A 136 4.20 -10.16 -5.23
CA LEU A 136 4.55 -8.81 -5.69
C LEU A 136 4.47 -8.69 -7.21
N SER A 137 4.90 -9.72 -7.94
CA SER A 137 4.87 -9.78 -9.40
C SER A 137 3.46 -9.60 -9.99
N GLU A 138 2.45 -10.25 -9.40
CA GLU A 138 1.05 -10.13 -9.84
C GLU A 138 0.48 -8.76 -9.46
N VAL A 139 0.84 -8.24 -8.28
CA VAL A 139 0.46 -6.88 -7.87
C VAL A 139 1.00 -5.83 -8.82
N LYS A 140 2.30 -5.87 -9.14
CA LYS A 140 2.93 -4.93 -10.08
C LYS A 140 2.33 -5.01 -11.48
N LYS A 141 2.10 -6.24 -11.96
CA LYS A 141 1.45 -6.48 -13.26
C LYS A 141 0.04 -5.90 -13.29
N MET A 142 -0.73 -6.05 -12.22
CA MET A 142 -2.03 -5.40 -12.10
C MET A 142 -1.86 -3.88 -12.19
N LEU A 143 -0.98 -3.28 -11.38
CA LEU A 143 -0.66 -1.85 -11.35
C LEU A 143 0.00 -1.28 -12.62
N GLY A 144 0.27 -2.12 -13.63
CA GLY A 144 0.96 -1.70 -14.85
C GLY A 144 2.40 -1.23 -14.59
N LEU A 145 2.99 -1.69 -13.49
CA LEU A 145 4.37 -1.43 -13.10
C LEU A 145 5.30 -2.47 -13.77
N PRO A 146 6.58 -2.11 -14.01
CA PRO A 146 7.56 -3.07 -14.53
C PRO A 146 7.72 -4.25 -13.55
N ALA A 147 8.07 -5.43 -14.05
CA ALA A 147 8.39 -6.55 -13.17
C ALA A 147 9.58 -6.20 -12.24
N SER A 148 9.55 -6.69 -11.01
CA SER A 148 10.71 -6.60 -10.09
C SER A 148 11.91 -7.32 -10.72
N GLN A 149 13.10 -6.73 -10.61
CA GLN A 149 14.35 -7.30 -11.13
C GLN A 149 14.92 -8.37 -10.20
#